data_AF-A0A494VZ98-F1
#
_entry.id   AF-A0A494VZ98-F1
#
_cell.length_a   1.000
_cell.length_b   1.000
_cell.length_c   1.000
_cell.angle_alpha   90.00
_cell.angle_beta   90.00
_cell.angle_gamma   90.00
#
_symmetry.space_group_name_H-M   'P 1'
#
loop_
_entity.id
_entity.type
_entity.pdbx_description
1 polymer ?
#
loop_
_entity_poly.entity_id
_entity_poly.type
_entity_poly.pdbx_seq_one_letter_code
_entity_poly.pdbx_strand_id
1 'polypeptide(L)'
;MSSTRFIAKQIYLIFFIGLILSSCRDHKKVDLSNINVDVKIERFDHDFDAMHSKPMGTQAAYLQNNYGTFYPDFIQRILQAGSTKDTAYFETLRKVFAGKAYIDLKHDVDAAYPNMDKPEASLTEAFKYIKYYYPQKRLPRVYAYISGFQAQTSIGDGYFAIGIDLFLGADSRFYPSLTDAYPHYLSRWFTPDNITPRVVEGMAREDMFPENDADKSLLNKMIYNGKIMYFMDRILPDVADSTKIRYTTQQLQWCHDFEGKIWGYFLEENLLYETDYPKIQRYLTEAPFTPGLGEKNDSAPKLAVWTGWQIVRRYMEKHPEVTLQQLMADKDAQKILNESAYHPK
;
A
#
# COMPACT_ATOMS: atom_id res chain seq x y z
N MET A 1 16.68 -48.75 -36.42
CA MET A 1 16.07 -47.42 -36.61
C MET A 1 15.70 -46.83 -35.24
N SER A 2 16.63 -46.14 -34.56
CA SER A 2 16.36 -45.52 -33.25
C SER A 2 17.35 -44.39 -32.98
N SER A 3 17.25 -43.27 -33.71
CA SER A 3 17.99 -42.04 -33.36
C SER A 3 17.17 -40.75 -33.46
N THR A 4 15.95 -40.79 -33.99
CA THR A 4 15.16 -39.58 -34.27
C THR A 4 14.39 -39.04 -33.05
N ARG A 5 14.19 -39.84 -31.98
CA ARG A 5 13.39 -39.43 -30.80
C ARG A 5 14.15 -38.59 -29.77
N PHE A 6 15.49 -38.65 -29.73
CA PHE A 6 16.28 -37.89 -28.75
C PHE A 6 16.45 -36.41 -29.14
N ILE A 7 16.58 -36.12 -30.43
CA ILE A 7 16.77 -34.77 -30.96
C ILE A 7 15.55 -33.88 -30.68
N ALA A 8 14.33 -34.44 -30.81
CA ALA A 8 13.11 -33.69 -30.54
C ALA A 8 12.98 -33.26 -29.06
N LYS A 9 13.38 -34.11 -28.10
CA LYS A 9 13.32 -33.76 -26.67
C LYS A 9 14.35 -32.70 -26.25
N GLN A 10 15.51 -32.65 -26.91
CA GLN A 10 16.51 -31.61 -26.66
C GLN A 10 16.08 -30.24 -27.18
N ILE A 11 15.33 -30.19 -28.30
CA ILE A 11 14.78 -28.93 -28.84
C ILE A 11 13.72 -28.33 -27.89
N TYR A 12 12.85 -29.15 -27.30
CA TYR A 12 11.88 -28.68 -26.30
C TYR A 12 12.55 -28.17 -25.02
N LEU A 13 13.65 -28.79 -24.58
CA LEU A 13 14.39 -28.35 -23.38
C LEU A 13 15.08 -27.00 -23.61
N ILE A 14 15.63 -26.77 -24.81
CA ILE A 14 16.27 -25.49 -25.18
C ILE A 14 15.21 -24.38 -25.36
N PHE A 15 14.04 -24.70 -25.92
CA PHE A 15 12.93 -23.75 -26.05
C PHE A 15 12.31 -23.40 -24.69
N PHE A 16 12.26 -24.35 -23.75
CA PHE A 16 11.78 -24.13 -22.39
C PHE A 16 12.76 -23.29 -21.56
N ILE A 17 14.07 -23.43 -21.77
CA ILE A 17 15.09 -22.60 -21.09
C ILE A 17 15.14 -21.17 -21.69
N GLY A 18 14.87 -21.00 -22.99
CA GLY A 18 14.78 -19.68 -23.64
C GLY A 18 13.60 -18.82 -23.15
N LEU A 19 12.51 -19.44 -22.71
CA LEU A 19 11.32 -18.75 -22.18
C LEU A 19 11.49 -18.22 -20.75
N ILE A 20 12.53 -18.66 -20.01
CA ILE A 20 12.78 -18.22 -18.62
C ILE A 20 13.68 -16.96 -18.59
N LEU A 21 14.27 -16.56 -19.71
CA LEU A 21 15.23 -15.45 -19.78
C LEU A 21 14.66 -14.12 -20.34
N SER A 22 13.35 -14.03 -20.59
CA SER A 22 12.74 -12.85 -21.23
C SER A 22 11.63 -12.22 -20.38
N SER A 23 11.92 -11.85 -19.13
CA SER A 23 11.12 -10.85 -18.40
C SER A 23 11.91 -10.18 -17.26
N CYS A 24 13.16 -9.82 -17.50
CA CYS A 24 13.78 -8.71 -16.76
C CYS A 24 13.65 -7.48 -17.65
N ARG A 25 12.58 -6.71 -17.48
CA ARG A 25 12.64 -5.28 -17.84
C ARG A 25 13.73 -4.69 -16.95
N ASP A 26 14.89 -4.46 -17.55
CA ASP A 26 16.08 -3.93 -16.91
C ASP A 26 15.82 -2.46 -16.54
N HIS A 27 15.00 -2.23 -15.50
CA HIS A 27 14.92 -0.94 -14.84
C HIS A 27 16.26 -0.75 -14.16
N LYS A 28 17.20 -0.07 -14.84
CA LYS A 28 18.49 0.32 -14.26
C LYS A 28 18.24 0.87 -12.86
N LYS A 29 18.65 0.12 -11.83
CA LYS A 29 18.55 0.59 -10.45
C LYS A 29 19.36 1.87 -10.35
N VAL A 30 18.72 2.92 -9.85
CA VAL A 30 19.41 4.19 -9.59
C VAL A 30 20.41 3.97 -8.46
N ASP A 31 21.54 4.68 -8.52
CA ASP A 31 22.54 4.63 -7.46
C ASP A 31 22.06 5.49 -6.28
N LEU A 32 21.84 4.84 -5.14
CA LEU A 32 21.39 5.45 -3.89
C LEU A 32 22.49 5.54 -2.83
N SER A 33 23.72 5.14 -3.15
CA SER A 33 24.84 5.04 -2.19
C SER A 33 25.15 6.34 -1.46
N ASN A 34 24.92 7.48 -2.12
CA ASN A 34 25.17 8.81 -1.56
C ASN A 34 23.99 9.39 -0.76
N ILE A 35 22.86 8.67 -0.65
CA ILE A 35 21.68 9.13 0.09
C ILE A 35 21.73 8.57 1.51
N ASN A 36 22.08 9.44 2.46
CA ASN A 36 22.12 9.09 3.87
C ASN A 36 20.72 9.19 4.51
N VAL A 37 20.04 8.05 4.58
CA VAL A 37 18.78 7.85 5.28
C VAL A 37 18.88 6.54 6.05
N ASP A 38 18.45 6.57 7.31
CA ASP A 38 18.25 5.40 8.17
C ASP A 38 16.90 5.59 8.87
N VAL A 39 15.94 4.74 8.55
CA VAL A 39 14.60 4.80 9.14
C VAL A 39 14.59 3.94 10.38
N LYS A 40 14.18 4.53 11.50
CA LYS A 40 13.88 3.82 12.74
C LYS A 40 12.40 3.85 13.01
N ILE A 41 11.84 2.66 13.26
CA ILE A 41 10.44 2.52 13.67
C ILE A 41 10.42 2.56 15.18
N GLU A 42 9.95 3.68 15.73
CA GLU A 42 9.88 3.87 17.17
C GLU A 42 8.70 3.07 17.74
N ARG A 43 8.99 2.21 18.73
CA ARG A 43 8.02 1.32 19.39
C ARG A 43 7.15 2.07 20.39
N PHE A 44 6.29 2.95 19.87
CA PHE A 44 5.29 3.65 20.67
C PHE A 44 4.41 2.66 21.45
N ASP A 45 4.10 1.50 20.88
CA ASP A 45 3.37 0.44 21.57
C ASP A 45 4.03 -0.02 22.88
N HIS A 46 5.37 -0.12 22.92
CA HIS A 46 6.12 -0.47 24.13
C HIS A 46 6.14 0.68 25.14
N ASP A 47 6.39 1.90 24.68
CA ASP A 47 6.38 3.08 25.54
C ASP A 47 4.97 3.37 26.10
N PHE A 48 3.94 3.09 25.33
CA PHE A 48 2.55 3.22 25.75
C PHE A 48 2.18 2.15 26.79
N ASP A 49 2.56 0.89 26.56
CA ASP A 49 2.34 -0.22 27.51
C ASP A 49 3.04 0.03 28.87
N ALA A 50 4.15 0.77 28.89
CA ALA A 50 4.82 1.16 30.13
C ALA A 50 3.93 1.98 31.09
N MET A 51 2.80 2.53 30.64
CA MET A 51 1.79 3.14 31.51
C MET A 51 1.14 2.16 32.49
N HIS A 52 1.19 0.85 32.20
CA HIS A 52 0.72 -0.19 33.10
C HIS A 52 1.63 -0.33 34.35
N SER A 53 2.94 -0.16 34.17
CA SER A 53 3.94 -0.40 35.23
C SER A 53 4.53 0.85 35.86
N LYS A 54 4.45 2.00 35.18
CA LYS A 54 4.96 3.31 35.65
C LYS A 54 3.81 4.23 36.08
N PRO A 55 4.08 5.27 36.88
CA PRO A 55 3.08 6.30 37.15
C PRO A 55 2.56 6.93 35.86
N MET A 56 1.26 6.76 35.57
CA MET A 56 0.64 7.17 34.30
C MET A 56 0.85 8.65 33.96
N GLY A 57 0.81 9.55 34.96
CA GLY A 57 1.07 10.98 34.74
C GLY A 57 2.49 11.25 34.22
N THR A 58 3.50 10.61 34.81
CA THR A 58 4.90 10.73 34.37
C THR A 58 5.09 10.11 32.99
N GLN A 59 4.50 8.94 32.73
CA GLN A 59 4.61 8.28 31.43
C GLN A 59 3.85 9.03 30.34
N ALA A 60 2.70 9.64 30.65
CA ALA A 60 1.98 10.51 29.72
C ALA A 60 2.80 11.74 29.32
N ALA A 61 3.49 12.37 30.27
CA ALA A 61 4.40 13.48 29.98
C ALA A 61 5.58 13.05 29.08
N TYR A 62 6.14 11.87 29.34
CA TYR A 62 7.16 11.27 28.47
C TYR A 62 6.63 11.05 27.04
N LEU A 63 5.45 10.44 26.89
CA LEU A 63 4.86 10.19 25.57
C LEU A 63 4.55 11.49 24.83
N GLN A 64 4.02 12.49 25.53
CA GLN A 64 3.74 13.80 24.96
C GLN A 64 5.01 14.50 24.45
N ASN A 65 6.12 14.41 25.20
CA ASN A 65 7.38 15.02 24.82
C ASN A 65 8.06 14.30 23.65
N ASN A 66 8.02 12.95 23.64
CA ASN A 66 8.75 12.18 22.64
C ASN A 66 7.97 11.94 21.35
N TYR A 67 6.65 11.85 21.41
CA TYR A 67 5.80 11.57 20.24
C TYR A 67 4.98 12.79 19.78
N GLY A 68 5.03 13.89 20.54
CA GLY A 68 4.43 15.16 20.13
C GLY A 68 2.92 15.04 19.89
N THR A 69 2.47 15.48 18.72
CA THR A 69 1.06 15.46 18.31
C THR A 69 0.49 14.05 18.13
N PHE A 70 1.34 13.03 17.92
CA PHE A 70 0.84 11.67 17.78
C PHE A 70 0.24 11.13 19.07
N TYR A 71 0.77 11.47 20.25
CA TYR A 71 0.21 10.99 21.51
C TYR A 71 -1.27 11.39 21.71
N PRO A 72 -1.66 12.67 21.61
CA PRO A 72 -3.07 13.05 21.68
C PRO A 72 -3.90 12.48 20.53
N ASP A 73 -3.35 12.37 19.30
CA ASP A 73 -4.04 11.74 18.18
C ASP A 73 -4.37 10.27 18.47
N PHE A 74 -3.43 9.52 19.03
CA PHE A 74 -3.61 8.13 19.42
C PHE A 74 -4.69 7.98 20.50
N ILE A 75 -4.65 8.79 21.56
CA ILE A 75 -5.64 8.71 22.64
C ILE A 75 -7.04 9.11 22.17
N GLN A 76 -7.15 10.21 21.41
CA GLN A 76 -8.43 10.83 21.08
C GLN A 76 -9.09 10.23 19.83
N ARG A 77 -8.31 9.93 18.79
CA ARG A 77 -8.83 9.54 17.48
C ARG A 77 -8.76 8.04 17.24
N ILE A 78 -7.71 7.39 17.75
CA ILE A 78 -7.52 5.94 17.56
C ILE A 78 -8.21 5.16 18.67
N LEU A 79 -7.83 5.39 19.94
CA LEU A 79 -8.43 4.68 21.08
C LEU A 79 -9.77 5.28 21.54
N GLN A 80 -10.08 6.50 21.13
CA GLN A 80 -11.30 7.23 21.52
C GLN A 80 -11.50 7.25 23.06
N ALA A 81 -10.40 7.34 23.80
CA ALA A 81 -10.39 7.18 25.26
C ALA A 81 -10.71 8.48 26.02
N GLY A 82 -10.98 9.58 25.30
CA GLY A 82 -11.20 10.92 25.85
C GLY A 82 -10.07 11.89 25.48
N SER A 83 -9.95 13.00 26.19
CA SER A 83 -8.93 14.04 25.93
C SER A 83 -7.68 13.84 26.78
N THR A 84 -6.52 14.20 26.23
CA THR A 84 -5.26 14.27 27.00
C THR A 84 -5.09 15.58 27.79
N LYS A 85 -6.10 16.47 27.77
CA LYS A 85 -6.09 17.74 28.51
C LYS A 85 -6.35 17.57 30.01
N ASP A 86 -6.95 16.45 30.41
CA ASP A 86 -7.16 16.04 31.80
C ASP A 86 -6.78 14.56 31.97
N THR A 87 -6.89 14.03 33.18
CA THR A 87 -6.45 12.66 33.51
C THR A 87 -7.59 11.62 33.47
N ALA A 88 -8.80 11.98 33.03
CA ALA A 88 -9.95 11.07 33.09
C ALA A 88 -9.76 9.84 32.19
N TYR A 89 -9.08 10.00 31.05
CA TYR A 89 -8.78 8.89 30.14
C TYR A 89 -7.92 7.78 30.78
N PHE A 90 -7.19 8.05 31.86
CA PHE A 90 -6.43 7.03 32.58
C PHE A 90 -7.31 5.91 33.13
N GLU A 91 -8.55 6.19 33.51
CA GLU A 91 -9.48 5.13 33.94
C GLU A 91 -9.82 4.17 32.79
N THR A 92 -10.02 4.72 31.58
CA THR A 92 -10.20 3.92 30.37
C THR A 92 -8.96 3.09 30.08
N LEU A 93 -7.76 3.68 30.15
CA LEU A 93 -6.52 2.97 29.88
C LEU A 93 -6.27 1.83 30.87
N ARG A 94 -6.56 2.00 32.17
CA ARG A 94 -6.47 0.91 33.15
C ARG A 94 -7.36 -0.28 32.77
N LYS A 95 -8.58 -0.03 32.29
CA LYS A 95 -9.48 -1.09 31.82
C LYS A 95 -8.94 -1.80 30.58
N VAL A 96 -8.37 -1.04 29.64
CA VAL A 96 -7.73 -1.60 28.44
C VAL A 96 -6.56 -2.51 28.82
N PHE A 97 -5.62 -2.01 29.63
CA PHE A 97 -4.43 -2.78 30.03
C PHE A 97 -4.77 -4.03 30.85
N ALA A 98 -5.82 -4.00 31.66
CA ALA A 98 -6.29 -5.17 32.40
C ALA A 98 -7.07 -6.19 31.54
N GLY A 99 -7.45 -5.82 30.32
CA GLY A 99 -8.27 -6.64 29.45
C GLY A 99 -7.47 -7.78 28.81
N LYS A 100 -7.98 -9.01 28.89
CA LYS A 100 -7.36 -10.20 28.25
C LYS A 100 -7.13 -9.98 26.75
N ALA A 101 -8.04 -9.31 26.05
CA ALA A 101 -7.91 -9.03 24.63
C ALA A 101 -6.65 -8.21 24.30
N TYR A 102 -6.35 -7.19 25.11
CA TYR A 102 -5.15 -6.38 24.95
C TYR A 102 -3.88 -7.19 25.23
N ILE A 103 -3.87 -7.94 26.34
CA ILE A 103 -2.73 -8.79 26.75
C ILE A 103 -2.41 -9.82 25.67
N ASP A 104 -3.43 -10.52 25.18
CA ASP A 104 -3.31 -11.51 24.11
C ASP A 104 -2.78 -10.89 22.81
N LEU A 105 -3.30 -9.71 22.43
CA LEU A 105 -2.87 -9.02 21.21
C LEU A 105 -1.43 -8.54 21.31
N LYS A 106 -1.07 -7.93 22.44
CA LYS A 106 0.30 -7.48 22.70
C LYS A 106 1.29 -8.64 22.63
N HIS A 107 0.96 -9.79 23.24
CA HIS A 107 1.79 -10.98 23.17
C HIS A 107 2.08 -11.40 21.71
N ASP A 108 1.03 -11.48 20.88
CA ASP A 108 1.19 -11.89 19.48
C ASP A 108 1.92 -10.83 18.64
N VAL A 109 1.71 -9.54 18.93
CA VAL A 109 2.47 -8.43 18.32
C VAL A 109 3.96 -8.53 18.67
N ASP A 110 4.30 -8.75 19.94
CA ASP A 110 5.69 -8.88 20.38
C ASP A 110 6.36 -10.14 19.78
N ALA A 111 5.61 -11.22 19.64
CA ALA A 111 6.08 -12.44 18.99
C ALA A 111 6.30 -12.26 17.47
N ALA A 112 5.43 -11.50 16.79
CA ALA A 112 5.57 -11.19 15.37
C ALA A 112 6.68 -10.16 15.10
N TYR A 113 6.92 -9.26 16.05
CA TYR A 113 7.87 -8.14 15.95
C TYR A 113 8.82 -8.09 17.15
N PRO A 114 9.72 -9.08 17.32
CA PRO A 114 10.76 -9.03 18.35
C PRO A 114 11.75 -7.88 18.11
N ASN A 115 11.90 -7.47 16.84
CA ASN A 115 12.57 -6.26 16.41
C ASN A 115 11.86 -5.70 15.16
N MET A 116 12.35 -4.55 14.66
CA MET A 116 11.82 -3.88 13.48
C MET A 116 12.78 -3.93 12.28
N ASP A 117 13.80 -4.79 12.31
CA ASP A 117 14.92 -4.76 11.35
C ASP A 117 14.45 -4.88 9.90
N LYS A 118 13.53 -5.84 9.62
CA LYS A 118 13.00 -6.07 8.27
C LYS A 118 12.18 -4.88 7.74
N PRO A 119 11.16 -4.38 8.44
CA PRO A 119 10.43 -3.20 7.98
C PRO A 119 11.29 -1.93 7.98
N GLU A 120 12.22 -1.75 8.92
CA GLU A 120 13.18 -0.63 8.92
C GLU A 120 14.08 -0.63 7.68
N ALA A 121 14.66 -1.78 7.31
CA ALA A 121 15.50 -1.89 6.12
C ALA A 121 14.70 -1.58 4.84
N SER A 122 13.48 -2.11 4.75
CA SER A 122 12.60 -1.90 3.59
C SER A 122 12.15 -0.43 3.47
N LEU A 123 11.78 0.19 4.59
CA LEU A 123 11.41 1.61 4.62
C LEU A 123 12.61 2.53 4.37
N THR A 124 13.79 2.17 4.88
CA THR A 124 15.03 2.90 4.61
C THR A 124 15.31 2.96 3.13
N GLU A 125 15.23 1.83 2.43
CA GLU A 125 15.42 1.78 0.99
C GLU A 125 14.37 2.62 0.26
N ALA A 126 13.08 2.44 0.59
CA ALA A 126 12.00 3.24 0.01
C ALA A 126 12.21 4.74 0.23
N PHE A 127 12.63 5.16 1.43
CA PHE A 127 12.84 6.58 1.75
C PHE A 127 14.08 7.13 1.05
N LYS A 128 15.11 6.32 0.77
CA LYS A 128 16.20 6.72 -0.13
C LYS A 128 15.70 6.98 -1.54
N TYR A 129 14.85 6.11 -2.09
CA TYR A 129 14.20 6.37 -3.39
C TYR A 129 13.36 7.65 -3.36
N ILE A 130 12.58 7.89 -2.29
CA ILE A 130 11.81 9.14 -2.14
C ILE A 130 12.76 10.33 -2.15
N LYS A 131 13.87 10.30 -1.40
CA LYS A 131 14.89 11.36 -1.39
C LYS A 131 15.60 11.53 -2.72
N TYR A 132 15.79 10.47 -3.49
CA TYR A 132 16.38 10.54 -4.82
C TYR A 132 15.49 11.38 -5.76
N TYR A 133 14.19 11.09 -5.82
CA TYR A 133 13.27 11.84 -6.68
C TYR A 133 12.83 13.17 -6.05
N TYR A 134 12.78 13.26 -4.73
CA TYR A 134 12.31 14.44 -4.00
C TYR A 134 13.30 14.81 -2.89
N PRO A 135 14.49 15.37 -3.21
CA PRO A 135 15.54 15.64 -2.22
C PRO A 135 15.11 16.54 -1.07
N GLN A 136 14.21 17.49 -1.37
CA GLN A 136 13.67 18.46 -0.42
C GLN A 136 12.54 17.89 0.46
N LYS A 137 12.07 16.67 0.20
CA LYS A 137 11.00 16.05 1.00
C LYS A 137 11.48 15.85 2.43
N ARG A 138 10.78 16.44 3.41
CA ARG A 138 10.97 16.10 4.82
C ARG A 138 10.32 14.75 5.06
N LEU A 139 11.11 13.77 5.50
CA LEU A 139 10.63 12.43 5.81
C LEU A 139 10.03 12.45 7.22
N PRO A 140 8.89 11.76 7.44
CA PRO A 140 8.28 11.68 8.76
C PRO A 140 9.08 10.76 9.69
N ARG A 141 8.92 10.94 10.99
CA ARG A 141 9.23 9.89 11.98
C ARG A 141 8.25 8.74 11.81
N VAL A 142 8.68 7.51 12.04
CA VAL A 142 7.84 6.34 11.87
C VAL A 142 7.56 5.70 13.23
N TYR A 143 6.29 5.53 13.57
CA TYR A 143 5.87 4.96 14.86
C TYR A 143 5.14 3.65 14.67
N ALA A 144 5.34 2.69 15.56
CA ALA A 144 4.53 1.47 15.65
C ALA A 144 3.61 1.52 16.86
N TYR A 145 2.32 1.26 16.66
CA TYR A 145 1.31 1.25 17.73
C TYR A 145 0.41 0.01 17.64
N ILE A 146 -0.31 -0.26 18.74
CA ILE A 146 -1.39 -1.27 18.81
C ILE A 146 -2.71 -0.51 18.96
N SER A 147 -3.63 -0.66 18.01
CA SER A 147 -4.94 0.02 18.04
C SER A 147 -6.11 -0.83 18.49
N GLY A 148 -5.92 -2.14 18.64
CA GLY A 148 -7.05 -3.06 18.72
C GLY A 148 -7.76 -3.20 17.37
N PHE A 149 -6.98 -3.24 16.30
CA PHE A 149 -7.41 -3.36 14.90
C PHE A 149 -8.28 -2.20 14.38
N GLN A 150 -8.24 -1.03 15.00
CA GLN A 150 -9.09 0.10 14.62
C GLN A 150 -8.54 0.90 13.43
N ALA A 151 -7.21 0.99 13.28
CA ALA A 151 -6.60 1.80 12.24
C ALA A 151 -5.26 1.21 11.79
N GLN A 152 -5.12 0.93 10.49
CA GLN A 152 -3.87 0.42 9.90
C GLN A 152 -2.74 1.46 9.95
N THR A 153 -3.08 2.73 9.76
CA THR A 153 -2.10 3.82 9.69
C THR A 153 -2.70 5.11 10.25
N SER A 154 -1.86 5.99 10.74
CA SER A 154 -2.22 7.38 11.10
C SER A 154 -1.10 8.31 10.66
N ILE A 155 -1.47 9.43 10.03
CA ILE A 155 -0.52 10.39 9.47
C ILE A 155 -0.83 11.75 10.08
N GLY A 156 0.23 12.47 10.45
CA GLY A 156 0.12 13.82 10.98
C GLY A 156 1.38 14.63 10.71
N ASP A 157 1.45 15.81 11.33
CA ASP A 157 2.58 16.71 11.12
C ASP A 157 3.88 16.09 11.66
N GLY A 158 4.77 15.69 10.74
CA GLY A 158 6.08 15.13 11.05
C GLY A 158 6.10 13.64 11.42
N TYR A 159 4.99 12.91 11.33
CA TYR A 159 4.96 11.48 11.64
C TYR A 159 4.08 10.63 10.70
N PHE A 160 4.44 9.35 10.60
CA PHE A 160 3.65 8.28 10.01
C PHE A 160 3.62 7.11 11.00
N ALA A 161 2.45 6.83 11.54
CA ALA A 161 2.25 5.79 12.53
C ALA A 161 1.59 4.55 11.90
N ILE A 162 2.02 3.37 12.30
CA ILE A 162 1.63 2.07 11.75
C ILE A 162 0.97 1.25 12.86
N GLY A 163 -0.28 0.83 12.65
CA GLY A 163 -0.98 -0.13 13.50
C GLY A 163 -0.45 -1.52 13.23
N ILE A 164 0.63 -1.92 13.89
CA ILE A 164 1.34 -3.18 13.62
C ILE A 164 0.50 -4.42 14.01
N ASP A 165 -0.55 -4.24 14.79
CA ASP A 165 -1.58 -5.24 15.05
C ASP A 165 -2.39 -5.62 13.80
N LEU A 166 -2.43 -4.76 12.77
CA LEU A 166 -3.02 -5.07 11.46
C LEU A 166 -2.00 -5.62 10.45
N PHE A 167 -0.84 -6.07 10.90
CA PHE A 167 0.19 -6.68 10.05
C PHE A 167 0.79 -7.95 10.69
N LEU A 168 0.02 -8.75 11.41
CA LEU A 168 0.49 -9.94 12.14
C LEU A 168 0.79 -11.16 11.25
N GLY A 169 0.46 -11.09 9.96
CA GLY A 169 0.47 -12.21 9.04
C GLY A 169 -0.94 -12.69 8.72
N ALA A 170 -1.15 -13.18 7.50
CA ALA A 170 -2.46 -13.55 6.98
C ALA A 170 -3.19 -14.62 7.84
N ASP A 171 -2.43 -15.44 8.56
CA ASP A 171 -2.92 -16.53 9.41
C ASP A 171 -3.06 -16.14 10.89
N SER A 172 -3.00 -14.85 11.22
CA SER A 172 -3.21 -14.38 12.59
C SER A 172 -4.54 -14.87 13.15
N ARG A 173 -4.50 -15.46 14.36
CA ARG A 173 -5.68 -16.02 15.04
C ARG A 173 -6.78 -15.01 15.33
N PHE A 174 -6.48 -13.71 15.27
CA PHE A 174 -7.47 -12.65 15.50
C PHE A 174 -8.33 -12.37 14.27
N TYR A 175 -7.78 -12.49 13.06
CA TYR A 175 -8.44 -12.04 11.84
C TYR A 175 -9.74 -12.76 11.48
N PRO A 176 -9.91 -14.08 11.76
CA PRO A 176 -11.20 -14.75 11.58
C PRO A 176 -12.33 -14.16 12.42
N SER A 177 -12.02 -13.52 13.55
CA SER A 177 -13.03 -12.87 14.41
C SER A 177 -13.35 -11.43 14.02
N LEU A 178 -12.61 -10.86 13.07
CA LEU A 178 -12.74 -9.48 12.62
C LEU A 178 -13.44 -9.37 11.25
N THR A 179 -14.11 -10.41 10.76
CA THR A 179 -14.63 -10.48 9.39
C THR A 179 -15.60 -9.37 9.04
N ASP A 180 -16.31 -8.82 10.02
CA ASP A 180 -17.25 -7.71 9.82
C ASP A 180 -16.51 -6.41 9.46
N ALA A 181 -15.35 -6.16 10.09
CA ALA A 181 -14.51 -5.00 9.79
C ALA A 181 -13.53 -5.29 8.64
N TYR A 182 -12.99 -6.51 8.59
CA TYR A 182 -11.95 -6.95 7.66
C TYR A 182 -12.27 -8.33 7.10
N PRO A 183 -13.09 -8.42 6.05
CA PRO A 183 -13.31 -9.66 5.33
C PRO A 183 -12.00 -10.29 4.86
N HIS A 184 -11.98 -11.62 4.65
CA HIS A 184 -10.77 -12.37 4.28
C HIS A 184 -10.05 -11.89 3.01
N TYR A 185 -10.74 -11.21 2.09
CA TYR A 185 -10.09 -10.64 0.91
C TYR A 185 -9.24 -9.40 1.25
N LEU A 186 -9.49 -8.73 2.39
CA LEU A 186 -8.67 -7.65 2.93
C LEU A 186 -7.60 -8.19 3.89
N SER A 187 -7.99 -9.00 4.88
CA SER A 187 -7.07 -9.43 5.95
C SER A 187 -5.92 -10.33 5.49
N ARG A 188 -6.03 -10.95 4.31
CA ARG A 188 -4.88 -11.65 3.68
C ARG A 188 -3.67 -10.74 3.41
N TRP A 189 -3.91 -9.43 3.29
CA TRP A 189 -2.85 -8.44 3.06
C TRP A 189 -2.26 -7.90 4.37
N PHE A 190 -2.75 -8.35 5.52
CA PHE A 190 -2.29 -7.92 6.84
C PHE A 190 -1.01 -8.68 7.22
N THR A 191 0.03 -8.51 6.40
CA THR A 191 1.32 -9.17 6.55
C THR A 191 2.44 -8.14 6.75
N PRO A 192 3.55 -8.50 7.42
CA PRO A 192 4.67 -7.57 7.61
C PRO A 192 5.20 -6.99 6.29
N ASP A 193 5.20 -7.79 5.22
CA ASP A 193 5.68 -7.39 3.89
C ASP A 193 4.82 -6.27 3.25
N ASN A 194 3.59 -6.08 3.72
CA ASN A 194 2.72 -5.01 3.26
C ASN A 194 2.95 -3.67 3.99
N ILE A 195 3.71 -3.64 5.10
CA ILE A 195 3.97 -2.39 5.85
C ILE A 195 4.58 -1.32 4.93
N THR A 196 5.69 -1.63 4.26
CA THR A 196 6.41 -0.65 3.44
C THR A 196 5.56 -0.11 2.29
N PRO A 197 4.88 -0.96 1.47
CA PRO A 197 3.94 -0.48 0.47
C PRO A 197 2.82 0.40 1.03
N ARG A 198 2.25 0.07 2.20
CA ARG A 198 1.19 0.87 2.83
C ARG A 198 1.70 2.23 3.29
N VAL A 199 2.89 2.30 3.87
CA VAL A 199 3.52 3.57 4.29
C VAL A 199 3.77 4.45 3.07
N VAL A 200 4.39 3.90 2.01
CA VAL A 200 4.69 4.66 0.79
C VAL A 200 3.41 5.13 0.09
N GLU A 201 2.39 4.27 -0.02
CA GLU A 201 1.11 4.67 -0.61
C GLU A 201 0.40 5.75 0.23
N GLY A 202 0.38 5.60 1.55
CA GLY A 202 -0.21 6.59 2.46
C GLY A 202 0.49 7.94 2.37
N MET A 203 1.83 7.96 2.36
CA MET A 203 2.61 9.19 2.15
C MET A 203 2.33 9.81 0.77
N ALA A 204 2.24 8.98 -0.27
CA ALA A 204 1.96 9.47 -1.62
C ALA A 204 0.59 10.17 -1.69
N ARG A 205 -0.44 9.57 -1.08
CA ARG A 205 -1.82 10.08 -1.17
C ARG A 205 -2.14 11.20 -0.20
N GLU A 206 -1.69 11.12 1.05
CA GLU A 206 -2.15 12.03 2.10
C GLU A 206 -1.23 13.25 2.28
N ASP A 207 0.03 13.15 1.82
CA ASP A 207 1.05 14.16 2.10
C ASP A 207 1.68 14.72 0.82
N MET A 208 2.06 13.87 -0.14
CA MET A 208 2.81 14.31 -1.32
C MET A 208 1.91 14.72 -2.50
N PHE A 209 0.88 13.93 -2.80
CA PHE A 209 0.05 14.06 -4.00
C PHE A 209 -1.42 13.83 -3.67
N PRO A 210 -2.04 14.68 -2.83
CA PRO A 210 -3.46 14.59 -2.54
C PRO A 210 -4.31 14.65 -3.80
N GLU A 211 -5.36 13.84 -3.81
CA GLU A 211 -6.32 13.85 -4.89
C GLU A 211 -7.02 15.21 -4.97
N ASN A 212 -7.29 15.68 -6.17
CA ASN A 212 -8.05 16.91 -6.38
C ASN A 212 -9.56 16.62 -6.32
N ASP A 213 -10.24 17.21 -5.35
CA ASP A 213 -11.68 17.01 -5.15
C ASP A 213 -12.55 17.46 -6.33
N ALA A 214 -12.06 18.37 -7.18
CA ALA A 214 -12.77 18.82 -8.38
C ALA A 214 -12.82 17.74 -9.48
N ASP A 215 -11.92 16.76 -9.44
CA ASP A 215 -11.80 15.71 -10.45
C ASP A 215 -12.77 14.56 -10.18
N LYS A 216 -13.91 14.57 -10.88
CA LYS A 216 -15.01 13.64 -10.66
C LYS A 216 -15.10 12.49 -11.67
N SER A 217 -14.54 12.65 -12.88
CA SER A 217 -14.68 11.63 -13.93
C SER A 217 -13.89 10.37 -13.61
N LEU A 218 -14.37 9.20 -14.07
CA LEU A 218 -13.63 7.95 -13.92
C LEU A 218 -12.23 8.05 -14.53
N LEU A 219 -12.07 8.72 -15.68
CA LEU A 219 -10.77 8.93 -16.30
C LEU A 219 -9.81 9.68 -15.37
N ASN A 220 -10.25 10.77 -14.72
CA ASN A 220 -9.39 11.49 -13.79
C ASN A 220 -9.02 10.58 -12.60
N LYS A 221 -9.96 9.80 -12.07
CA LYS A 221 -9.70 8.81 -11.00
C LYS A 221 -8.73 7.72 -11.45
N MET A 222 -8.86 7.20 -12.68
CA MET A 222 -7.96 6.21 -13.28
C MET A 222 -6.54 6.78 -13.36
N ILE A 223 -6.37 7.95 -13.96
CA ILE A 223 -5.04 8.55 -14.15
C ILE A 223 -4.41 8.95 -12.81
N TYR A 224 -5.18 9.51 -11.88
CA TYR A 224 -4.67 9.79 -10.53
C TYR A 224 -4.14 8.51 -9.86
N ASN A 225 -4.93 7.45 -9.81
CA ASN A 225 -4.50 6.20 -9.22
C ASN A 225 -3.35 5.55 -10.00
N GLY A 226 -3.35 5.65 -11.32
CA GLY A 226 -2.26 5.20 -12.17
C GLY A 226 -0.94 5.91 -11.89
N LYS A 227 -0.98 7.22 -11.63
CA LYS A 227 0.19 8.01 -11.20
C LYS A 227 0.69 7.59 -9.82
N ILE A 228 -0.20 7.32 -8.87
CA ILE A 228 0.19 6.79 -7.55
C ILE A 228 0.86 5.41 -7.70
N MET A 229 0.29 4.51 -8.50
CA MET A 229 0.88 3.19 -8.75
C MET A 229 2.23 3.28 -9.48
N TYR A 230 2.37 4.19 -10.45
CA TYR A 230 3.65 4.45 -11.11
C TYR A 230 4.67 5.07 -10.15
N PHE A 231 4.27 5.99 -9.26
CA PHE A 231 5.12 6.47 -8.18
C PHE A 231 5.61 5.29 -7.33
N MET A 232 4.72 4.38 -6.94
CA MET A 232 5.12 3.16 -6.20
C MET A 232 6.08 2.28 -7.00
N ASP A 233 5.99 2.19 -8.33
CA ASP A 233 7.01 1.48 -9.15
C ASP A 233 8.39 2.10 -9.01
N ARG A 234 8.46 3.43 -8.97
CA ARG A 234 9.73 4.16 -8.86
C ARG A 234 10.33 4.10 -7.46
N ILE A 235 9.49 4.02 -6.43
CA ILE A 235 9.93 3.99 -5.02
C ILE A 235 10.18 2.56 -4.53
N LEU A 236 9.47 1.57 -5.07
CA LEU A 236 9.50 0.18 -4.64
C LEU A 236 9.82 -0.75 -5.82
N PRO A 237 10.97 -0.61 -6.49
CA PRO A 237 11.28 -1.35 -7.72
C PRO A 237 11.39 -2.86 -7.51
N ASP A 238 11.73 -3.31 -6.29
CA ASP A 238 11.85 -4.73 -5.94
C ASP A 238 10.56 -5.34 -5.37
N VAL A 239 9.50 -4.53 -5.19
CA VAL A 239 8.20 -5.03 -4.71
C VAL A 239 7.35 -5.46 -5.90
N ALA A 240 6.79 -6.66 -5.82
CA ALA A 240 5.94 -7.21 -6.87
C ALA A 240 4.68 -6.37 -7.11
N ASP A 241 4.23 -6.32 -8.37
CA ASP A 241 3.03 -5.58 -8.76
C ASP A 241 1.78 -6.07 -8.01
N SER A 242 1.66 -7.38 -7.81
CA SER A 242 0.60 -8.01 -7.02
C SER A 242 0.54 -7.48 -5.59
N THR A 243 1.68 -7.24 -4.95
CA THR A 243 1.75 -6.67 -3.60
C THR A 243 1.38 -5.19 -3.60
N LYS A 244 1.89 -4.40 -4.56
CA LYS A 244 1.57 -2.95 -4.67
C LYS A 244 0.06 -2.74 -4.84
N ILE A 245 -0.57 -3.47 -5.76
CA ILE A 245 -1.99 -3.37 -6.06
C ILE A 245 -2.86 -4.32 -5.25
N ARG A 246 -2.32 -5.09 -4.29
CA ARG A 246 -3.09 -6.05 -3.47
C ARG A 246 -3.97 -7.01 -4.30
N TYR A 247 -3.40 -7.58 -5.35
CA TYR A 247 -4.00 -8.63 -6.15
C TYR A 247 -3.38 -9.98 -5.84
N THR A 248 -4.19 -11.03 -5.80
CA THR A 248 -3.65 -12.39 -5.90
C THR A 248 -2.98 -12.57 -7.26
N THR A 249 -2.09 -13.55 -7.38
CA THR A 249 -1.49 -13.91 -8.67
C THR A 249 -2.55 -14.17 -9.74
N GLN A 250 -3.66 -14.81 -9.37
CA GLN A 250 -4.78 -15.07 -10.27
C GLN A 250 -5.48 -13.78 -10.71
N GLN A 251 -5.75 -12.84 -9.79
CA GLN A 251 -6.38 -11.57 -10.14
C GLN A 251 -5.49 -10.73 -11.07
N LEU A 252 -4.18 -10.69 -10.80
CA LEU A 252 -3.24 -9.98 -11.67
C LEU A 252 -3.15 -10.63 -13.06
N GLN A 253 -3.07 -11.95 -13.12
CA GLN A 253 -3.08 -12.69 -14.39
C GLN A 253 -4.38 -12.46 -15.16
N TRP A 254 -5.53 -12.47 -14.47
CA TRP A 254 -6.82 -12.18 -15.07
C TRP A 254 -6.84 -10.78 -15.72
N CYS A 255 -6.31 -9.76 -15.05
CA CYS A 255 -6.22 -8.43 -15.68
C CYS A 255 -5.39 -8.45 -16.97
N HIS A 256 -4.27 -9.17 -17.00
CA HIS A 256 -3.45 -9.29 -18.20
C HIS A 256 -4.15 -10.07 -19.32
N ASP A 257 -4.79 -11.19 -18.99
CA ASP A 257 -5.48 -12.04 -19.97
C ASP A 257 -6.69 -11.33 -20.60
N PHE A 258 -7.30 -10.40 -19.87
CA PHE A 258 -8.52 -9.68 -20.27
C PHE A 258 -8.30 -8.18 -20.52
N GLU A 259 -7.05 -7.71 -20.62
CA GLU A 259 -6.70 -6.27 -20.70
C GLU A 259 -7.48 -5.53 -21.80
N GLY A 260 -7.49 -6.09 -23.01
CA GLY A 260 -8.25 -5.56 -24.15
C GLY A 260 -9.75 -5.47 -23.89
N LYS A 261 -10.34 -6.50 -23.27
CA LYS A 261 -11.77 -6.55 -22.97
C LYS A 261 -12.16 -5.60 -21.84
N ILE A 262 -11.31 -5.46 -20.82
CA ILE A 262 -11.51 -4.48 -19.73
C ILE A 262 -11.54 -3.06 -20.31
N TRP A 263 -10.58 -2.75 -21.20
CA TRP A 263 -10.55 -1.45 -21.86
C TRP A 263 -11.76 -1.23 -22.77
N GLY A 264 -12.11 -2.21 -23.60
CA GLY A 264 -13.30 -2.18 -24.45
C GLY A 264 -14.58 -1.92 -23.64
N TYR A 265 -14.74 -2.61 -22.51
CA TYR A 265 -15.88 -2.40 -21.61
C TYR A 265 -15.98 -0.96 -21.10
N PHE A 266 -14.88 -0.34 -20.66
CA PHE A 266 -14.90 1.06 -20.22
C PHE A 266 -15.32 2.04 -21.33
N LEU A 267 -14.98 1.74 -22.59
CA LEU A 267 -15.37 2.55 -23.75
C LEU A 267 -16.83 2.32 -24.15
N GLU A 268 -17.24 1.06 -24.30
CA GLU A 268 -18.59 0.66 -24.72
C GLU A 268 -19.66 1.17 -23.75
N GLU A 269 -19.38 1.09 -22.45
CA GLU A 269 -20.28 1.58 -21.39
C GLU A 269 -20.15 3.10 -21.14
N ASN A 270 -19.34 3.81 -21.94
CA ASN A 270 -19.07 5.25 -21.81
C ASN A 270 -18.62 5.67 -20.41
N LEU A 271 -17.86 4.82 -19.72
CA LEU A 271 -17.54 5.00 -18.31
C LEU A 271 -16.45 6.05 -18.06
N LEU A 272 -15.58 6.33 -19.03
CA LEU A 272 -14.43 7.26 -18.83
C LEU A 272 -14.87 8.65 -18.34
N TYR A 273 -15.97 9.15 -18.85
CA TYR A 273 -16.51 10.48 -18.50
C TYR A 273 -17.65 10.41 -17.49
N GLU A 274 -17.97 9.22 -16.96
CA GLU A 274 -18.93 9.06 -15.89
C GLU A 274 -18.44 9.76 -14.62
N THR A 275 -19.34 10.47 -13.95
CA THR A 275 -19.07 11.26 -12.74
C THR A 275 -19.93 10.85 -11.55
N ASP A 276 -20.92 9.97 -11.75
CA ASP A 276 -21.70 9.36 -10.68
C ASP A 276 -20.82 8.45 -9.81
N TYR A 277 -20.38 8.96 -8.65
CA TYR A 277 -19.47 8.27 -7.74
C TYR A 277 -19.97 6.86 -7.33
N PRO A 278 -21.23 6.69 -6.87
CA PRO A 278 -21.83 5.37 -6.67
C PRO A 278 -21.67 4.37 -7.82
N LYS A 279 -21.70 4.84 -9.07
CA LYS A 279 -21.52 3.99 -10.25
C LYS A 279 -20.04 3.63 -10.46
N ILE A 280 -19.13 4.60 -10.35
CA ILE A 280 -17.71 4.38 -10.65
C ILE A 280 -16.92 3.74 -9.51
N GLN A 281 -17.35 3.89 -8.25
CA GLN A 281 -16.62 3.39 -7.07
C GLN A 281 -16.33 1.88 -7.15
N ARG A 282 -17.22 1.09 -7.75
CA ARG A 282 -17.07 -0.37 -7.90
C ARG A 282 -15.80 -0.78 -8.67
N TYR A 283 -15.27 0.11 -9.50
CA TYR A 283 -14.05 -0.13 -10.29
C TYR A 283 -12.79 0.42 -9.60
N LEU A 284 -12.94 1.17 -8.51
CA LEU A 284 -11.86 1.86 -7.79
C LEU A 284 -11.58 1.21 -6.43
N THR A 285 -12.57 0.60 -5.79
CA THR A 285 -12.48 0.08 -4.43
C THR A 285 -12.03 -1.37 -4.36
N GLU A 286 -11.44 -1.75 -3.22
CA GLU A 286 -11.18 -3.15 -2.89
C GLU A 286 -12.49 -3.95 -2.87
N ALA A 287 -12.41 -5.19 -3.36
CA ALA A 287 -13.49 -6.16 -3.38
C ALA A 287 -12.87 -7.55 -3.62
N PRO A 288 -13.60 -8.65 -3.41
CA PRO A 288 -13.11 -9.97 -3.85
C PRO A 288 -13.01 -10.07 -5.38
N PHE A 289 -13.88 -9.36 -6.11
CA PHE A 289 -13.96 -9.30 -7.57
C PHE A 289 -14.79 -8.09 -8.01
N THR A 290 -14.83 -7.77 -9.31
CA THR A 290 -15.72 -6.72 -9.85
C THR A 290 -17.06 -7.32 -10.30
N PRO A 291 -18.20 -6.97 -9.67
CA PRO A 291 -19.49 -7.56 -10.01
C PRO A 291 -19.90 -7.31 -11.47
N GLY A 292 -20.44 -8.33 -12.13
CA GLY A 292 -20.90 -8.26 -13.52
C GLY A 292 -19.80 -8.45 -14.57
N LEU A 293 -18.54 -8.68 -14.15
CA LEU A 293 -17.42 -8.99 -15.03
C LEU A 293 -16.78 -10.32 -14.64
N GLY A 294 -16.28 -11.05 -15.64
CA GLY A 294 -15.67 -12.38 -15.49
C GLY A 294 -16.70 -13.52 -15.42
N GLU A 295 -16.20 -14.74 -15.30
CA GLU A 295 -17.01 -15.94 -15.13
C GLU A 295 -16.90 -16.42 -13.68
N LYS A 296 -18.03 -16.75 -13.05
CA LYS A 296 -18.04 -17.33 -11.69
C LYS A 296 -17.28 -16.47 -10.65
N ASN A 297 -17.39 -15.14 -10.76
CA ASN A 297 -16.79 -14.17 -9.83
C ASN A 297 -15.25 -14.23 -9.77
N ASP A 298 -14.60 -14.51 -10.90
CA ASP A 298 -13.14 -14.61 -11.00
C ASP A 298 -12.42 -13.31 -11.40
N SER A 299 -13.18 -12.24 -11.69
CA SER A 299 -12.59 -10.97 -12.09
C SER A 299 -11.75 -10.32 -10.99
N ALA A 300 -10.76 -9.53 -11.40
CA ALA A 300 -10.03 -8.71 -10.44
C ALA A 300 -10.89 -7.54 -9.94
N PRO A 301 -10.70 -7.08 -8.69
CA PRO A 301 -11.28 -5.83 -8.19
C PRO A 301 -10.51 -4.63 -8.76
N LYS A 302 -10.86 -3.39 -8.41
CA LYS A 302 -10.06 -2.18 -8.73
C LYS A 302 -9.62 -2.03 -10.21
N LEU A 303 -10.44 -2.49 -11.16
CA LEU A 303 -10.06 -2.50 -12.58
C LEU A 303 -9.68 -1.12 -13.11
N ALA A 304 -10.31 -0.04 -12.62
CA ALA A 304 -9.94 1.31 -13.02
C ALA A 304 -8.55 1.74 -12.50
N VAL A 305 -8.17 1.30 -11.30
CA VAL A 305 -6.81 1.54 -10.77
C VAL A 305 -5.78 0.82 -11.62
N TRP A 306 -6.01 -0.47 -11.92
CA TRP A 306 -5.09 -1.26 -12.72
C TRP A 306 -4.97 -0.74 -14.16
N THR A 307 -6.09 -0.43 -14.83
CA THR A 307 -6.09 0.15 -16.18
C THR A 307 -5.40 1.52 -16.20
N GLY A 308 -5.71 2.39 -15.23
CA GLY A 308 -5.03 3.68 -15.09
C GLY A 308 -3.51 3.53 -14.93
N TRP A 309 -3.07 2.53 -14.17
CA TRP A 309 -1.65 2.20 -14.02
C TRP A 309 -1.00 1.78 -15.33
N GLN A 310 -1.65 0.93 -16.13
CA GLN A 310 -1.13 0.54 -17.45
C GLN A 310 -1.08 1.73 -18.42
N ILE A 311 -2.09 2.60 -18.42
CA ILE A 311 -2.10 3.84 -19.21
C ILE A 311 -0.89 4.71 -18.86
N VAL A 312 -0.65 4.97 -17.57
CA VAL A 312 0.46 5.80 -17.11
C VAL A 312 1.82 5.15 -17.40
N ARG A 313 1.96 3.83 -17.22
CA ARG A 313 3.17 3.10 -17.64
C ARG A 313 3.44 3.28 -19.12
N ARG A 314 2.41 3.13 -19.96
CA ARG A 314 2.51 3.29 -21.41
C ARG A 314 2.86 4.72 -21.83
N TYR A 315 2.30 5.71 -21.15
CA TYR A 315 2.67 7.11 -21.30
C TYR A 315 4.16 7.32 -21.02
N MET A 316 4.66 6.90 -19.86
CA MET A 316 6.06 7.09 -19.48
C MET A 316 7.04 6.29 -20.35
N GLU A 317 6.63 5.15 -20.90
CA GLU A 317 7.43 4.41 -21.90
C GLU A 317 7.63 5.20 -23.19
N LYS A 318 6.62 5.96 -23.63
CA LYS A 318 6.67 6.77 -24.84
C LYS A 318 7.34 8.13 -24.64
N HIS A 319 7.38 8.59 -23.40
CA HIS A 319 7.88 9.90 -23.00
C HIS A 319 9.06 9.76 -22.03
N PRO A 320 10.21 9.16 -22.45
CA PRO A 320 11.37 8.97 -21.58
C PRO A 320 11.99 10.29 -21.08
N GLU A 321 11.68 11.41 -21.72
CA GLU A 321 12.05 12.76 -21.30
C GLU A 321 11.25 13.28 -20.10
N VAL A 322 10.05 12.73 -19.84
CA VAL A 322 9.20 13.14 -18.73
C VAL A 322 9.74 12.54 -17.44
N THR A 323 10.04 13.42 -16.49
CA THR A 323 10.49 13.03 -15.15
C THR A 323 9.30 12.60 -14.27
N LEU A 324 9.57 11.84 -13.20
CA LEU A 324 8.53 11.46 -12.24
C LEU A 324 7.81 12.68 -11.66
N GLN A 325 8.53 13.76 -11.38
CA GLN A 325 7.99 14.98 -10.81
C GLN A 325 7.06 15.70 -11.81
N GLN A 326 7.44 15.73 -13.08
CA GLN A 326 6.59 16.28 -14.15
C GLN A 326 5.31 15.45 -14.32
N LEU A 327 5.41 14.11 -14.31
CA LEU A 327 4.23 13.23 -14.34
C LEU A 327 3.29 13.52 -13.16
N MET A 328 3.82 13.59 -11.94
CA MET A 328 2.99 13.83 -10.76
C MET A 328 2.31 15.20 -10.79
N ALA A 329 2.98 16.21 -11.34
CA ALA A 329 2.46 17.57 -11.48
C ALA A 329 1.45 17.74 -12.63
N ASP A 330 1.46 16.86 -13.64
CA ASP A 330 0.53 16.93 -14.77
C ASP A 330 -0.90 16.59 -14.32
N LYS A 331 -1.83 17.50 -14.58
CA LYS A 331 -3.24 17.39 -14.20
C LYS A 331 -4.13 17.00 -15.37
N ASP A 332 -3.62 16.96 -16.59
CA ASP A 332 -4.40 16.68 -17.78
C ASP A 332 -4.50 15.16 -18.03
N ALA A 333 -5.53 14.54 -17.44
CA ALA A 333 -5.79 13.12 -17.63
C ALA A 333 -6.10 12.75 -19.08
N GLN A 334 -6.71 13.66 -19.84
CA GLN A 334 -7.04 13.44 -21.25
C GLN A 334 -5.78 13.42 -22.10
N LYS A 335 -4.86 14.35 -21.86
CA LYS A 335 -3.54 14.38 -22.49
C LYS A 335 -2.78 13.08 -22.22
N ILE A 336 -2.68 12.66 -20.97
CA ILE A 336 -1.97 11.42 -20.59
C ILE A 336 -2.57 10.20 -21.31
N LEU A 337 -3.91 10.09 -21.36
CA LEU A 337 -4.58 9.02 -22.10
C LEU A 337 -4.25 9.08 -23.59
N ASN A 338 -4.39 10.24 -24.23
CA ASN A 338 -4.17 10.40 -25.67
C ASN A 338 -2.71 10.10 -26.07
N GLU A 339 -1.77 10.68 -25.34
CA GLU A 339 -0.33 10.56 -25.61
C GLU A 339 0.20 9.15 -25.29
N SER A 340 -0.41 8.43 -24.34
CA SER A 340 -0.12 7.00 -24.13
C SER A 340 -0.45 6.14 -25.37
N ALA A 341 -1.41 6.58 -26.22
CA ALA A 341 -2.10 5.79 -27.24
C ALA A 341 -2.38 4.35 -26.75
N TYR A 342 -3.05 4.27 -25.60
CA TYR A 342 -3.39 3.01 -24.95
C TYR A 342 -4.44 2.24 -25.75
N HIS A 343 -3.97 1.18 -26.41
CA HIS A 343 -4.76 0.25 -27.22
C HIS A 343 -4.30 -1.18 -26.94
N PRO A 344 -4.70 -1.77 -25.80
CA PRO A 344 -4.41 -3.16 -25.50
C PRO A 344 -5.06 -4.08 -26.53
N LYS A 345 -4.40 -5.22 -26.80
CA LYS A 345 -4.79 -6.17 -27.85
C LYS A 345 -5.82 -7.19 -27.37
#